data_AF-A0A497FF78-F1
#
_entry.id   AF-A0A497FF78-F1
#
_cell.length_a   1.000
_cell.length_b   1.000
_cell.length_c   1.000
_cell.angle_alpha   90.00
_cell.angle_beta   90.00
_cell.angle_gamma   90.00
#
_symmetry.space_group_name_H-M   'P 1'
#
loop_
_entity.id
_entity.type
_entity.pdbx_description
1 polymer ?
#
loop_
_entity_poly.entity_id
_entity_poly.type
_entity_poly.pdbx_seq_one_letter_code
_entity_poly.pdbx_strand_id
1 'polypeptide(L)'
;MHKPYEMGRFVYFPDRDLQVFHVTLSPEAVELPGILAQLFSSIASLNVPVVHFSLSRPRLDGSHEITLIMDLTNLSEIYDDLIRMI
;
A
#
# COMPACT_ATOMS: atom_id res chain seq x y z
N MET A 1 -21.36 1.42 2.83
CA MET A 1 -20.77 2.54 3.62
C MET A 1 -19.93 3.38 2.68
N HIS A 2 -20.15 4.69 2.63
CA HIS A 2 -19.33 5.61 1.84
C HIS A 2 -18.18 6.11 2.74
N LYS A 3 -16.95 5.63 2.53
CA LYS A 3 -15.77 6.23 3.16
C LYS A 3 -15.31 7.41 2.29
N PRO A 4 -15.01 8.59 2.84
CA PRO A 4 -14.37 9.65 2.08
C PRO A 4 -12.99 9.16 1.63
N TYR A 5 -12.77 9.09 0.32
CA TYR A 5 -11.44 8.83 -0.23
C TYR A 5 -10.57 10.06 0.01
N GLU A 6 -9.46 9.89 0.73
CA GLU A 6 -8.58 11.01 1.09
C GLU A 6 -7.62 11.29 -0.09
N MET A 7 -8.01 12.24 -0.96
CA MET A 7 -7.13 12.75 -2.04
C MET A 7 -6.17 13.80 -1.49
N GLY A 8 -5.10 13.35 -0.83
CA GLY A 8 -4.14 14.26 -0.18
C GLY A 8 -2.94 14.67 -1.05
N ARG A 9 -2.63 13.95 -2.12
CA ARG A 9 -1.41 14.16 -2.91
C ARG A 9 -1.64 13.96 -4.40
N PHE A 10 -1.26 14.97 -5.18
CA PHE A 10 -1.05 14.86 -6.61
C PHE A 10 0.43 14.64 -6.84
N VAL A 11 0.74 13.61 -7.62
CA VAL A 11 2.11 13.20 -7.89
C VAL A 11 2.27 13.14 -9.41
N TYR A 12 3.20 13.92 -9.95
CA TYR A 12 3.52 13.93 -11.37
C TYR A 12 4.96 13.44 -11.57
N PHE A 13 5.09 12.25 -12.13
CA PHE A 13 6.36 11.67 -12.53
C PHE A 13 6.26 11.27 -14.00
N PRO A 14 6.68 12.16 -14.93
CA PRO A 14 6.76 11.78 -16.33
C PRO A 14 7.76 10.62 -16.48
N ASP A 15 7.47 9.72 -17.41
CA ASP A 15 8.28 8.55 -17.74
C ASP A 15 8.38 7.48 -16.63
N ARG A 16 7.50 7.56 -15.60
CA ARG A 16 7.39 6.55 -14.56
C ARG A 16 6.03 5.85 -14.58
N ASP A 17 6.06 4.53 -14.41
CA ASP A 17 4.86 3.72 -14.21
C ASP A 17 4.59 3.55 -12.71
N LEU A 18 3.87 4.51 -12.14
CA LEU A 18 3.52 4.47 -10.72
C LEU A 18 2.18 3.78 -10.50
N GLN A 19 2.21 2.68 -9.75
CA GLN A 19 1.02 1.96 -9.36
C GLN A 19 0.62 2.32 -7.92
N VAL A 20 -0.68 2.55 -7.73
CA VAL A 20 -1.27 2.91 -6.44
C VAL A 20 -2.05 1.71 -5.91
N PHE A 21 -1.61 1.18 -4.78
CA PHE A 21 -2.31 0.13 -4.06
C PHE A 21 -2.99 0.72 -2.84
N HIS A 22 -4.29 0.45 -2.71
CA HIS A 22 -5.08 0.81 -1.55
C HIS A 22 -5.49 -0.46 -0.82
N VAL A 23 -5.02 -0.61 0.42
CA VAL A 23 -5.15 -1.83 1.21
C VAL A 23 -5.94 -1.53 2.46
N THR A 24 -7.05 -2.23 2.65
CA THR A 24 -7.87 -2.14 3.87
C THR A 24 -7.46 -3.26 4.82
N LEU A 25 -6.80 -2.92 5.92
CA LEU A 25 -6.53 -3.85 7.01
C LEU A 25 -7.80 -4.08 7.83
N SER A 26 -8.12 -5.33 8.11
CA SER A 26 -9.17 -5.66 9.08
C SER A 26 -8.74 -5.17 10.48
N PRO A 27 -9.69 -4.84 11.38
CA PRO A 27 -9.37 -4.44 12.74
C PRO A 27 -8.45 -5.44 13.46
N GLU A 28 -8.71 -6.74 13.28
CA GLU A 28 -7.96 -7.84 13.90
C GLU A 28 -6.51 -7.89 13.39
N ALA A 29 -6.28 -7.54 12.13
CA ALA A 29 -4.93 -7.50 11.56
C ALA A 29 -4.06 -6.43 12.23
N VAL A 30 -4.64 -5.32 12.68
CA VAL A 30 -3.87 -4.24 13.34
C VAL A 30 -3.54 -4.56 14.79
N GLU A 31 -4.32 -5.41 15.44
CA GLU A 31 -4.03 -5.90 16.78
C GLU A 31 -2.85 -6.89 16.81
N LEU A 32 -2.51 -7.49 15.66
CA LEU A 32 -1.37 -8.40 15.51
C LEU A 32 -0.04 -7.64 15.58
N PRO A 33 0.77 -7.85 16.64
CA PRO A 33 2.06 -7.18 16.77
C PRO A 33 2.98 -7.56 15.60
N GLY A 34 3.56 -6.54 14.95
CA GLY A 34 4.49 -6.74 13.84
C GLY A 34 3.84 -6.92 12.47
N ILE A 35 2.51 -6.81 12.33
CA ILE A 35 1.83 -6.94 11.02
C ILE A 35 2.41 -6.00 9.95
N LEU A 36 2.71 -4.75 10.32
CA LEU A 36 3.30 -3.78 9.40
C LEU A 36 4.71 -4.21 8.98
N ALA A 37 5.51 -4.73 9.91
CA ALA A 37 6.85 -5.23 9.60
C ALA A 37 6.79 -6.44 8.66
N GLN A 38 5.81 -7.33 8.83
CA GLN A 38 5.59 -8.45 7.92
C GLN A 38 5.18 -7.96 6.53
N LEU A 39 4.20 -7.05 6.44
CA LEU A 39 3.78 -6.44 5.18
C LEU A 39 4.97 -5.80 4.43
N PHE A 40 5.76 -4.99 5.11
CA PHE A 40 6.93 -4.35 4.51
C PHE A 40 8.02 -5.34 4.13
N SER A 41 8.19 -6.44 4.87
CA SER A 41 9.14 -7.50 4.51
C SER A 41 8.72 -8.20 3.22
N SER A 42 7.42 -8.48 3.07
CA SER A 42 6.87 -9.06 1.83
C SER A 42 7.07 -8.12 0.64
N ILE A 43 6.76 -6.83 0.79
CA ILE A 43 6.98 -5.84 -0.26
C ILE A 43 8.47 -5.69 -0.60
N ALA A 44 9.34 -5.64 0.40
CA ALA A 44 10.78 -5.54 0.20
C ALA A 44 11.36 -6.73 -0.57
N SER A 45 10.78 -7.93 -0.42
CA SER A 45 11.21 -9.13 -1.14
C SER A 45 11.07 -9.03 -2.67
N LEU A 46 10.19 -8.14 -3.16
CA LEU A 46 9.94 -7.94 -4.58
C LEU A 46 10.93 -6.98 -5.26
N ASN A 47 11.84 -6.37 -4.50
CA ASN A 47 12.80 -5.36 -4.98
C ASN A 47 12.16 -4.19 -5.76
N VAL A 48 10.93 -3.83 -5.38
CA VAL A 48 10.19 -2.72 -5.98
C VAL A 48 10.42 -1.44 -5.19
N PRO A 49 10.76 -0.31 -5.84
CA PRO A 49 10.83 0.97 -5.16
C PRO A 49 9.46 1.42 -4.64
N VAL A 50 9.34 1.58 -3.32
CA VAL A 50 8.17 2.22 -2.68
C VAL A 50 8.41 3.73 -2.65
N VAL A 51 7.67 4.48 -3.46
CA VAL A 51 7.76 5.94 -3.60
C VAL A 51 7.01 6.64 -2.47
N HIS A 52 5.89 6.07 -2.02
CA HIS A 52 5.10 6.61 -0.94
C HIS A 52 4.41 5.51 -0.14
N PHE A 53 4.34 5.72 1.16
CA PHE A 53 3.50 4.98 2.08
C PHE A 53 2.68 5.96 2.92
N SER A 54 1.40 5.68 3.07
CA SER A 54 0.56 6.29 4.09
C SER A 54 -0.23 5.22 4.83
N LEU A 55 -0.42 5.47 6.12
CA LEU A 55 -1.30 4.69 6.98
C LEU A 55 -2.34 5.65 7.54
N SER A 56 -3.61 5.29 7.42
CA SER A 56 -4.70 6.03 8.02
C SER A 56 -4.52 6.14 9.53
N ARG A 57 -5.04 7.22 10.12
CA ARG A 57 -5.00 7.39 11.57
C ARG A 57 -5.69 6.22 12.26
N PRO A 58 -5.06 5.60 13.28
CA PRO A 58 -5.67 4.53 14.05
C PRO A 58 -7.05 4.91 14.58
N ARG A 59 -8.03 4.03 14.39
CA ARG A 59 -9.37 4.14 14.99
C ARG A 59 -9.56 2.92 15.90
N LEU A 60 -10.18 3.13 17.06
CA LEU A 60 -10.35 2.10 18.08
C LEU A 60 -11.27 0.94 17.64
N ASP A 61 -12.03 1.14 16.57
CA ASP A 61 -13.15 0.30 16.16
C ASP A 61 -13.26 0.16 14.62
N GLY A 62 -12.19 0.50 13.89
CA GLY A 62 -12.24 0.67 12.45
C GLY A 62 -11.15 -0.06 11.69
N SER A 63 -11.45 -0.40 10.44
CA SER A 63 -10.43 -0.83 9.49
C SER A 63 -9.44 0.31 9.23
N HIS A 64 -8.17 -0.06 9.08
CA HIS A 64 -7.09 0.86 8.79
C HIS A 64 -6.75 0.77 7.32
N GLU A 65 -6.71 1.92 6.66
CA GLU A 65 -6.30 2.00 5.26
C GLU A 65 -4.80 2.23 5.15
N ILE A 66 -4.17 1.55 4.22
CA ILE A 66 -2.82 1.79 3.74
C ILE A 66 -2.90 2.23 2.29
N THR A 67 -2.13 3.26 1.93
CA THR A 67 -1.86 3.57 0.53
C THR A 67 -0.38 3.38 0.26
N LEU A 68 -0.07 2.60 -0.76
CA LEU A 68 1.28 2.37 -1.27
C LEU A 68 1.35 2.92 -2.69
N ILE A 69 2.36 3.73 -2.98
CA ILE A 69 2.72 4.10 -4.34
C ILE A 69 4.04 3.43 -4.64
N MET A 70 4.04 2.58 -5.66
CA MET A 70 5.21 1.81 -6.09
C MET A 70 5.61 2.18 -7.51
N ASP A 71 6.90 2.23 -7.77
CA ASP A 71 7.44 2.47 -9.12
C ASP A 71 7.67 1.12 -9.82
N LEU A 72 6.79 0.80 -10.78
CA LEU A 72 6.89 -0.40 -11.62
C LEU A 72 7.51 -0.10 -12.99
N THR A 73 8.22 1.03 -13.14
CA THR A 73 8.92 1.34 -14.39
C THR A 73 9.87 0.20 -14.76
N ASN A 74 9.65 -0.42 -15.92
CA ASN A 74 10.36 -1.61 -16.40
C ASN A 74 10.15 -2.89 -15.57
N LEU A 75 9.12 -2.93 -14.73
CA LEU A 75 8.77 -4.04 -13.83
C LEU A 75 7.28 -4.42 -13.98
N SER A 76 6.72 -4.34 -15.19
CA SER A 76 5.29 -4.62 -15.40
C SER A 76 4.92 -6.09 -15.13
N GLU A 77 5.88 -7.00 -15.25
CA GLU A 77 5.70 -8.45 -15.09
C GLU A 77 5.42 -8.90 -13.64
N ILE A 78 5.82 -8.10 -12.64
CA ILE A 78 5.60 -8.42 -11.22
C ILE A 78 4.26 -7.90 -10.69
N TYR A 79 3.46 -7.23 -11.53
CA TYR A 79 2.18 -6.64 -11.13
C TYR A 79 1.19 -7.68 -10.59
N ASP A 80 1.09 -8.84 -11.26
CA ASP A 80 0.20 -9.92 -10.84
C ASP A 80 0.65 -10.56 -9.52
N ASP A 81 1.97 -10.67 -9.31
CA ASP A 81 2.53 -11.18 -8.06
C ASP A 81 2.27 -10.21 -6.89
N LEU A 82 2.37 -8.90 -7.15
CA LEU A 82 2.00 -7.85 -6.20
C LEU A 82 0.52 -7.95 -5.79
N ILE A 83 -0.40 -8.12 -6.74
CA ILE A 83 -1.83 -8.26 -6.45
C ILE A 83 -2.10 -9.52 -5.64
N ARG A 84 -1.39 -10.63 -5.89
CA ARG A 84 -1.60 -11.88 -5.15
C ARG A 84 -1.06 -11.84 -3.72
N MET A 85 -0.07 -10.98 -3.47
CA MET A 85 0.58 -10.83 -2.17
C MET A 85 -0.21 -9.93 -1.21
N ILE A 86 -0.88 -8.91 -1.75
CA ILE A 86 -1.56 -7.84 -1.01
C ILE A 86 -3.04 -8.18 -0.82
#